data_AF-A0A3M0I4I2-F1
#
_entry.id   AF-A0A3M0I4I2-F1
#
_cell.length_a   1.000
_cell.length_b   1.000
_cell.length_c   1.000
_cell.angle_alpha   90.00
_cell.angle_beta   90.00
_cell.angle_gamma   90.00
#
_symmetry.space_group_name_H-M   'P 1'
#
loop_
_entity.id
_entity.type
_entity.pdbx_description
1 polymer ?
#
loop_
_entity_poly.entity_id
_entity_poly.type
_entity_poly.pdbx_seq_one_letter_code
_entity_poly.pdbx_strand_id
1 'polypeptide(L)' 'MGYRAHPRVRILLRSRHGAAVLKIAPRAVTAFLHRADTLVPPGTEHRHLDLDLHHIVHRLTAGSE' A
#
# COMPACT_ATOMS: atom_id res chain seq x y z
N MET A 1 -28.34 -11.57 -25.02
CA MET A 1 -28.17 -11.15 -23.61
C MET A 1 -26.67 -11.17 -23.30
N GLY A 2 -25.98 -10.05 -23.51
CA GLY A 2 -24.53 -9.96 -23.28
C GLY A 2 -24.20 -9.70 -21.82
N TYR A 3 -23.38 -10.56 -21.21
CA TYR A 3 -22.87 -10.34 -19.86
C TYR A 3 -21.94 -9.11 -19.87
N ARG A 4 -22.41 -7.99 -19.31
CA ARG A 4 -21.54 -6.82 -19.10
C ARG A 4 -20.54 -7.17 -18.01
N ALA A 5 -19.31 -7.50 -18.42
CA ALA A 5 -18.23 -7.74 -17.48
C ALA A 5 -18.00 -6.47 -16.65
N HIS A 6 -18.19 -6.55 -15.33
CA HIS A 6 -17.88 -5.44 -14.44
C HIS A 6 -16.37 -5.24 -14.39
N PRO A 7 -15.87 -3.99 -14.45
CA PRO A 7 -14.45 -3.73 -14.33
C PRO A 7 -13.91 -4.24 -12.98
N ARG A 8 -12.72 -4.84 -13.00
CA ARG A 8 -12.04 -5.39 -11.81
C ARG A 8 -10.56 -5.01 -11.85
N VAL A 9 -10.02 -4.68 -10.68
CA VAL A 9 -8.56 -4.62 -10.47
C VAL A 9 -8.07 -6.06 -10.28
N ARG A 10 -6.98 -6.43 -10.95
CA ARG A 10 -6.40 -7.78 -10.87
C ARG A 10 -5.00 -7.67 -10.28
N ILE A 11 -4.76 -8.39 -9.18
CA ILE A 11 -3.45 -8.48 -8.55
C ILE A 11 -2.93 -9.90 -8.75
N LEU A 12 -1.79 -10.03 -9.42
CA LEU A 12 -1.12 -11.31 -9.64
C LEU A 12 -0.02 -11.48 -8.59
N LEU A 13 -0.19 -12.46 -7.72
CA LEU A 13 0.80 -12.86 -6.73
C LEU A 13 1.60 -14.04 -7.30
N ARG A 14 2.91 -13.89 -7.43
CA ARG A 14 3.82 -14.96 -7.88
C ARG A 14 4.75 -15.36 -6.75
N SER A 15 4.93 -16.66 -6.56
CA SER A 15 5.85 -17.25 -5.60
C SER A 15 6.52 -18.48 -6.21
N ARG A 16 7.51 -19.05 -5.50
CA ARG A 16 8.14 -20.32 -5.90
C ARG A 16 7.16 -21.50 -5.97
N HIS A 17 6.02 -21.40 -5.28
CA HIS A 17 4.99 -22.45 -5.27
C HIS A 17 3.92 -22.25 -6.36
N GLY A 18 4.07 -21.22 -7.20
CA GLY A 18 3.11 -20.91 -8.27
C GLY A 18 2.53 -19.50 -8.16
N ALA A 19 1.38 -19.29 -8.81
CA ALA A 19 0.76 -17.98 -8.96
C ALA A 19 -0.73 -17.96 -8.58
N ALA A 20 -1.18 -16.86 -7.99
CA ALA A 20 -2.57 -16.62 -7.62
C ALA A 20 -3.05 -15.26 -8.17
N VAL A 21 -4.31 -15.18 -8.60
CA VAL A 21 -4.93 -13.94 -9.10
C VAL A 21 -6.07 -13.51 -8.18
N LEU A 22 -5.93 -12.34 -7.58
CA LEU A 22 -6.97 -11.67 -6.81
C LEU A 22 -7.75 -10.72 -7.73
N LYS A 23 -9.08 -10.72 -7.64
CA LYS A 23 -9.97 -9.82 -8.38
C LYS A 23 -10.73 -8.94 -7.39
N ILE A 24 -10.51 -7.63 -7.46
CA ILE A 24 -11.05 -6.67 -6.49
C ILE A 24 -11.96 -5.68 -7.21
N ALA A 25 -13.02 -5.23 -6.52
CA ALA A 25 -13.90 -4.19 -7.02
C ALA A 25 -13.14 -2.84 -7.10
N PRO A 26 -13.13 -2.14 -8.25
CA PRO A 26 -12.39 -0.89 -8.40
C PRO A 26 -12.80 0.17 -7.39
N ARG A 27 -14.10 0.27 -7.08
CA ARG A 27 -14.63 1.22 -6.09
C ARG A 27 -13.98 1.08 -4.72
N ALA A 28 -13.75 -0.15 -4.26
CA ALA A 28 -13.12 -0.41 -2.97
C ALA A 28 -11.64 0.04 -2.97
N VAL A 29 -10.92 -0.26 -4.06
CA VAL A 29 -9.52 0.16 -4.22
C VAL A 29 -9.41 1.69 -4.28
N THR A 30 -10.23 2.35 -5.08
CA THR A 30 -10.24 3.81 -5.20
C THR A 30 -10.58 4.49 -3.87
N ALA A 31 -11.61 4.01 -3.16
CA ALA A 31 -11.99 4.59 -1.87
C ALA A 31 -10.87 4.43 -0.82
N PHE A 32 -10.16 3.30 -0.82
CA PHE A 32 -9.02 3.09 0.06
C PHE A 32 -7.86 4.03 -0.29
N LEU A 33 -7.48 4.10 -1.56
CA LEU A 33 -6.37 4.95 -2.02
C LEU A 33 -6.63 6.44 -1.77
N HIS A 34 -7.88 6.90 -1.93
CA HIS A 34 -8.23 8.29 -1.64
C HIS A 34 -8.04 8.64 -0.14
N ARG A 35 -8.34 7.71 0.77
CA ARG A 35 -8.08 7.94 2.20
C ARG A 35 -6.58 7.99 2.49
N ALA A 36 -5.79 7.13 1.83
CA ALA A 36 -4.34 7.15 1.95
C ALA A 36 -3.75 8.48 1.45
N ASP A 37 -4.20 8.96 0.29
CA ASP A 37 -3.81 10.26 -0.29
C ASP A 37 -4.14 11.45 0.64
N THR A 38 -5.26 11.37 1.37
CA THR A 38 -5.62 12.41 2.35
C THR A 38 -4.65 12.46 3.54
N LEU A 39 -4.08 11.31 3.94
CA LEU A 39 -3.16 11.21 5.08
C LEU A 39 -1.72 11.48 4.65
N VAL A 40 -1.31 10.88 3.54
CA VAL A 40 0.02 11.00 2.96
C VAL A 40 -0.16 11.27 1.47
N PRO A 41 -0.24 12.56 1.08
CA PRO A 41 -0.30 12.92 -0.32
C PRO A 41 0.90 12.38 -1.10
N PRO A 42 0.72 11.88 -2.34
CA PRO A 42 1.81 11.45 -3.18
C PRO A 42 2.90 12.52 -3.32
N GLY A 43 4.16 12.13 -3.16
CA GLY A 43 5.32 13.01 -3.13
C GLY A 43 5.70 13.52 -1.73
N THR A 44 4.85 13.34 -0.72
CA THR A 44 5.12 13.74 0.68
C THR A 44 5.48 12.56 1.59
N GLU A 45 5.66 11.37 1.02
CA GLU A 45 5.96 10.14 1.75
C GLU A 45 7.26 10.27 2.56
N HIS A 46 8.27 10.95 2.01
CA HIS A 46 9.56 11.18 2.66
C HIS A 46 9.44 11.80 4.05
N ARG A 47 8.51 12.74 4.25
CA ARG A 47 8.31 13.42 5.53
C ARG A 47 7.90 12.47 6.64
N HIS A 48 7.27 11.35 6.30
CA HIS A 48 6.85 10.32 7.23
C HIS A 48 7.97 9.30 7.48
N LEU A 49 8.80 9.01 6.47
CA LEU A 49 9.97 8.15 6.59
C LEU A 49 11.06 8.78 7.47
N ASP A 50 11.25 10.10 7.39
CA ASP A 50 12.23 10.82 8.20
C ASP A 50 11.89 10.75 9.71
N LEU A 51 10.59 10.73 10.05
CA LEU A 51 10.12 10.55 11.43
C LEU A 51 10.37 9.14 11.95
N ASP A 52 10.11 8.12 11.12
CA ASP A 52 10.36 6.72 11.47
C ASP A 52 11.86 6.47 11.63
N LEU A 53 12.69 7.02 10.74
CA LEU A 53 14.14 6.90 10.84
C LEU A 53 14.66 7.64 12.08
N HIS A 54 14.18 8.84 12.39
CA HIS A 54 14.54 9.55 13.62
C HIS A 54 14.16 8.75 14.87
N HIS A 55 12.97 8.14 14.91
CA HIS A 55 12.55 7.27 16.00
C HIS A 55 13.44 6.02 16.11
N ILE A 56 13.80 5.40 14.99
CA ILE A 56 14.69 4.23 14.96
C ILE A 56 16.09 4.62 15.45
N VAL A 57 16.66 5.73 14.95
CA VAL A 57 17.96 6.24 15.37
C VAL A 57 17.95 6.54 16.87
N HIS A 58 16.93 7.24 17.38
CA HIS A 58 16.81 7.51 18.82
C HIS A 58 16.74 6.23 19.66
N ARG A 59 16.05 5.19 19.20
CA ARG A 59 16.04 3.88 19.90
C ARG A 59 17.38 3.16 19.83
N LEU A 60 18.10 3.24 18.71
CA LEU A 60 19.40 2.61 18.55
C LEU A 60 20.49 3.32 19.36
N THR A 61 20.42 4.65 19.52
CA THR A 61 21.36 5.41 20.34
C THR A 61 21.04 5.34 21.82
N ALA A 62 19.77 5.19 22.22
CA ALA A 62 19.37 5.02 23.62
C ALA A 62 19.70 3.62 24.20
N GLY A 63 20.02 2.63 23.37
CA GLY A 63 20.43 1.29 23.79
C GLY A 63 21.95 1.06 23.86
N SER A 64 22.74 2.12 23.72
CA SER A 64 24.20 2.04 23.63
C SER A 64 24.94 2.68 24.82
N GLU A 65 24.24 2.90 25.95
CA GLU A 65 24.83 3.24 27.26
C GLU A 65 25.03 2.00 28.14
#